data_AF-A0A536GJ23-F1
#
_entry.id   AF-A0A536GJ23-F1
#
_cell.length_a   1.000
_cell.length_b   1.000
_cell.length_c   1.000
_cell.angle_alpha   90.00
_cell.angle_beta   90.00
_cell.angle_gamma   90.00
#
_symmetry.space_group_name_H-M   'P 1'
#
loop_
_entity.id
_entity.type
_entity.pdbx_description
1 polymer ?
#
loop_
_entity_poly.entity_id
_entity_poly.type
_entity_poly.pdbx_seq_one_letter_code
_entity_poly.pdbx_strand_id
1 'polypeptide(L)'
;LRTDAGDGHEGHGLTFTIGRGTEVVVAAVGALEPLVTGRSVEAIEADPGGFWRNLVGDSQLRWIGPEKGVIHLATAAVVNAVWDLLAKRAGKPLWKLLVDMPPEALVDLVDY
;
A
#
# COMPACT_ATOMS: atom_id res chain seq x y z
N LEU A 1 -8.75 -3.27 -0.13
CA LEU A 1 -8.19 -4.11 -1.20
C LEU A 1 -8.87 -5.47 -1.13
N ARG A 2 -9.68 -5.78 -2.15
CA ARG A 2 -10.30 -7.09 -2.29
C ARG A 2 -9.51 -7.90 -3.30
N THR A 3 -9.54 -9.21 -3.12
CA THR A 3 -8.92 -10.17 -4.04
C THR A 3 -10.02 -11.09 -4.57
N ASP A 4 -9.71 -11.81 -5.63
CA ASP A 4 -10.50 -12.94 -6.11
C ASP A 4 -10.11 -14.26 -5.41
N ALA A 5 -9.21 -14.20 -4.42
CA ALA A 5 -8.84 -15.34 -3.61
C ALA A 5 -10.03 -15.75 -2.72
N GLY A 6 -10.44 -17.01 -2.81
CA GLY A 6 -11.51 -17.58 -1.99
C GLY A 6 -11.15 -17.78 -0.52
N ASP A 7 -10.09 -17.14 -0.02
CA ASP A 7 -9.60 -17.23 1.37
C ASP A 7 -10.33 -16.25 2.32
N GLY A 8 -11.15 -15.34 1.79
CA GLY A 8 -11.94 -14.39 2.57
C GLY A 8 -11.11 -13.25 3.18
N HIS A 9 -9.84 -13.11 2.80
CA HIS A 9 -8.99 -12.03 3.29
C HIS A 9 -9.12 -10.78 2.42
N GLU A 10 -9.36 -9.64 3.09
CA GLU A 10 -9.35 -8.31 2.47
C GLU A 10 -8.36 -7.41 3.22
N GLY A 11 -7.62 -6.62 2.46
CA GLY A 11 -6.68 -5.61 2.96
C GLY A 11 -7.38 -4.29 3.27
N HIS A 12 -7.18 -3.79 4.48
CA HIS A 12 -7.80 -2.57 4.99
C HIS A 12 -6.72 -1.58 5.41
N GLY A 13 -6.82 -0.37 4.89
CA GLY A 13 -5.91 0.72 5.20
C GLY A 13 -6.67 2.03 5.19
N LEU A 14 -6.16 2.99 5.96
CA LEU A 14 -6.75 4.31 6.08
C LEU A 14 -5.64 5.35 6.14
N THR A 15 -6.02 6.57 5.84
CA THR A 15 -5.25 7.76 6.14
C THR A 15 -6.15 8.73 6.89
N PHE A 16 -5.56 9.50 7.81
CA PHE A 16 -6.32 10.31 8.75
C PHE A 16 -6.39 11.77 8.29
N THR A 17 -7.58 12.34 8.38
CA THR A 17 -7.83 13.78 8.20
C THR A 17 -8.83 14.26 9.26
N ILE A 18 -9.06 15.57 9.35
CA ILE A 18 -9.85 16.20 10.44
C ILE A 18 -11.16 16.84 9.96
N GLY A 19 -11.71 16.42 8.81
CA GLY A 19 -12.99 16.92 8.28
C GLY A 19 -12.92 17.37 6.82
N ARG A 20 -13.16 18.65 6.54
CA ARG A 20 -13.15 19.21 5.16
C ARG A 20 -11.85 18.85 4.44
N GLY A 21 -11.94 18.38 3.20
CA GLY A 21 -10.79 17.90 2.43
C GLY A 21 -10.58 16.38 2.50
N THR A 22 -11.31 15.64 3.35
CA THR A 22 -11.32 14.16 3.34
C THR A 22 -11.65 13.63 1.94
N GLU A 23 -12.66 14.23 1.31
CA GLU A 23 -13.14 13.88 -0.02
C GLU A 23 -12.05 14.03 -1.10
N VAL A 24 -11.12 14.98 -0.92
CA VAL A 24 -9.98 15.19 -1.82
C VAL A 24 -8.99 14.03 -1.69
N VAL A 25 -8.75 13.55 -0.47
CA VAL A 25 -7.89 12.38 -0.23
C VAL A 25 -8.55 11.10 -0.74
N VAL A 26 -9.86 10.94 -0.57
CA VAL A 26 -10.62 9.81 -1.14
C VAL A 26 -10.53 9.80 -2.67
N ALA A 27 -10.67 10.96 -3.33
CA ALA A 27 -10.48 11.06 -4.77
C ALA A 27 -9.05 10.68 -5.20
N ALA A 28 -8.03 11.06 -4.43
CA ALA A 28 -6.66 10.64 -4.69
C ALA A 28 -6.43 9.13 -4.49
N VAL A 29 -7.13 8.47 -3.55
CA VAL A 29 -7.12 7.00 -3.45
C VAL A 29 -7.70 6.38 -4.72
N GLY A 30 -8.79 6.94 -5.25
CA GLY A 30 -9.36 6.50 -6.54
C GLY A 30 -8.40 6.67 -7.72
N ALA A 31 -7.61 7.75 -7.74
CA ALA A 31 -6.59 7.97 -8.77
C ALA A 31 -5.46 6.91 -8.75
N LEU A 32 -5.22 6.26 -7.61
CA LEU A 32 -4.24 5.17 -7.48
C LEU A 32 -4.78 3.80 -7.91
N GLU A 33 -6.10 3.64 -8.09
CA GLU A 33 -6.72 2.37 -8.43
C GLU A 33 -6.11 1.69 -9.68
N PRO A 34 -5.84 2.38 -10.81
CA PRO A 34 -5.25 1.75 -11.98
C PRO A 34 -3.85 1.19 -11.75
N LEU A 35 -3.15 1.69 -10.73
CA LEU A 35 -1.82 1.19 -10.36
C LEU A 35 -1.90 -0.05 -9.47
N VAL A 36 -3.06 -0.42 -8.94
CA VAL A 36 -3.23 -1.52 -7.97
C VAL A 36 -4.08 -2.65 -8.53
N THR A 37 -5.18 -2.33 -9.21
CA THR A 37 -6.13 -3.33 -9.74
C THR A 37 -5.46 -4.21 -10.80
N GLY A 38 -5.69 -5.52 -10.72
CA GLY A 38 -5.13 -6.51 -11.64
C GLY A 38 -3.73 -7.02 -11.27
N ARG A 39 -3.13 -6.53 -10.19
CA ARG A 39 -1.88 -7.11 -9.65
C ARG A 39 -2.13 -8.40 -8.90
N SER A 40 -1.20 -9.35 -9.04
CA SER A 40 -1.14 -10.55 -8.18
C SER A 40 -0.67 -10.16 -6.79
N VAL A 41 -1.33 -10.70 -5.76
CA VAL A 41 -0.94 -10.52 -4.36
C VAL A 41 0.41 -11.18 -4.10
N GLU A 42 0.64 -12.36 -4.69
CA GLU A 42 1.88 -13.13 -4.58
C GLU A 42 3.06 -12.36 -5.18
N ALA A 43 2.84 -11.65 -6.29
CA ALA A 43 3.86 -10.78 -6.89
C ALA A 43 4.20 -9.57 -5.98
N ILE A 44 3.21 -9.00 -5.30
CA ILE A 44 3.42 -7.91 -4.33
C ILE A 44 4.15 -8.43 -3.09
N GLU A 45 3.80 -9.62 -2.61
CA GLU A 45 4.47 -10.25 -1.46
C GLU A 45 5.94 -10.59 -1.76
N ALA A 46 6.24 -11.00 -2.99
CA ALA A 46 7.60 -11.33 -3.41
C ALA A 46 8.51 -10.09 -3.58
N ASP A 47 7.96 -8.92 -3.90
CA ASP A 47 8.72 -7.66 -4.02
C ASP A 47 7.90 -6.45 -3.52
N PRO A 48 7.73 -6.28 -2.19
CA PRO A 48 6.95 -5.17 -1.65
C PRO A 48 7.62 -3.80 -1.91
N GLY A 49 8.96 -3.76 -1.96
CA GLY A 49 9.71 -2.55 -2.32
C GLY A 49 9.51 -2.14 -3.77
N GLY A 50 9.42 -3.09 -4.70
CA GLY A 50 9.05 -2.85 -6.09
C GLY A 50 7.62 -2.35 -6.25
N PHE A 51 6.67 -2.89 -5.46
CA PHE A 51 5.32 -2.35 -5.40
C PHE A 51 5.32 -0.89 -4.93
N TRP A 52 6.05 -0.56 -3.86
CA TRP A 52 6.22 0.81 -3.39
C TRP A 52 6.77 1.72 -4.48
N ARG A 53 7.92 1.37 -5.07
CA ARG A 53 8.59 2.14 -6.14
C ARG A 53 7.67 2.36 -7.34
N ASN A 54 6.84 1.38 -7.69
CA ASN A 54 5.87 1.57 -8.77
C ASN A 54 4.76 2.56 -8.40
N LEU A 55 4.21 2.43 -7.19
CA LEU A 55 3.10 3.26 -6.73
C LEU A 55 3.51 4.73 -6.56
N VAL A 56 4.71 4.98 -6.00
CA VAL A 56 5.25 6.33 -5.87
C VAL A 56 5.99 6.80 -7.11
N GLY A 57 6.23 5.92 -8.10
CA GLY A 57 7.04 6.19 -9.29
C GLY A 57 6.28 6.78 -10.47
N ASP A 58 4.94 6.74 -10.45
CA ASP A 58 4.12 7.33 -11.52
C ASP A 58 4.39 8.83 -11.66
N SER A 59 4.97 9.24 -12.78
CA SER A 59 5.46 10.62 -12.94
C SER A 59 4.36 11.67 -12.88
N GLN A 60 3.13 11.34 -13.31
CA GLN A 60 2.01 12.27 -13.32
C GLN A 60 1.41 12.42 -11.92
N LEU A 61 1.26 11.31 -11.19
CA LEU A 61 0.81 11.36 -9.80
C LEU A 61 1.89 11.91 -8.86
N ARG A 62 3.18 11.70 -9.14
CA ARG A 62 4.28 12.36 -8.43
C ARG A 62 4.23 13.88 -8.54
N TRP A 63 3.76 14.40 -9.68
CA TRP A 63 3.71 15.84 -9.94
C TRP A 63 2.82 16.62 -8.95
N ILE A 64 1.84 15.95 -8.33
CA ILE A 64 0.96 16.54 -7.31
C ILE A 64 1.42 16.29 -5.86
N GLY A 65 2.63 15.75 -5.67
CA GLY A 65 3.32 15.61 -4.37
C GLY A 65 4.68 16.30 -4.44
N PRO A 66 5.76 15.60 -4.84
CA PRO A 66 5.98 14.16 -4.72
C PRO A 66 6.18 13.77 -3.25
N GLU A 67 5.75 12.56 -2.87
CA GLU A 67 5.96 11.98 -1.54
C GLU A 67 5.55 12.90 -0.36
N LYS A 68 4.52 13.71 -0.59
CA LYS A 68 3.92 14.61 0.41
C LYS A 68 2.47 14.91 0.07
N GLY A 69 1.75 15.47 1.05
CA GLY A 69 0.40 16.00 0.86
C GLY A 69 -0.64 14.94 0.51
N VAL A 70 -1.70 15.37 -0.19
CA VAL A 70 -2.89 14.55 -0.48
C VAL A 70 -2.54 13.24 -1.17
N ILE A 71 -1.71 13.28 -2.23
CA ILE A 71 -1.40 12.07 -2.99
C ILE A 71 -0.65 11.04 -2.13
N HIS A 72 0.24 11.49 -1.25
CA HIS A 72 1.00 10.59 -0.40
C HIS A 72 0.20 10.10 0.82
N LEU A 73 -0.76 10.89 1.31
CA LEU A 73 -1.77 10.39 2.26
C LEU A 73 -2.59 9.26 1.63
N ALA A 74 -3.00 9.40 0.37
CA ALA A 74 -3.70 8.34 -0.36
C ALA A 74 -2.81 7.11 -0.58
N THR A 75 -1.54 7.31 -0.97
CA THR A 75 -0.54 6.23 -1.07
C THR A 75 -0.42 5.45 0.24
N ALA A 76 -0.34 6.14 1.39
CA ALA A 76 -0.23 5.50 2.70
C ALA A 76 -1.44 4.60 3.01
N ALA A 77 -2.66 5.03 2.67
CA ALA A 77 -3.86 4.20 2.85
C ALA A 77 -3.80 2.91 2.03
N VAL A 78 -3.35 3.00 0.76
CA VAL A 78 -3.21 1.83 -0.12
C VAL A 78 -2.11 0.88 0.37
N VAL A 79 -0.94 1.40 0.71
CA VAL A 79 0.21 0.60 1.17
C VAL A 79 -0.10 -0.09 2.49
N ASN A 80 -0.75 0.60 3.42
CA ASN A 80 -1.19 -0.02 4.67
C ASN A 80 -2.24 -1.12 4.42
N ALA A 81 -3.13 -0.95 3.44
CA ALA A 81 -4.08 -1.99 3.06
C ALA A 81 -3.40 -3.23 2.48
N VAL A 82 -2.30 -3.07 1.73
CA VAL A 82 -1.47 -4.20 1.27
C VAL A 82 -0.85 -4.93 2.46
N TRP A 83 -0.22 -4.20 3.39
CA TRP A 83 0.38 -4.82 4.57
C TRP A 83 -0.62 -5.55 5.46
N ASP A 84 -1.83 -5.00 5.62
CA ASP A 84 -2.93 -5.67 6.33
C ASP A 84 -3.34 -6.97 5.61
N LEU A 85 -3.44 -6.97 4.28
CA LEU A 85 -3.74 -8.18 3.50
C LEU A 85 -2.65 -9.25 3.69
N LEU A 86 -1.38 -8.89 3.54
CA LEU A 86 -0.25 -9.81 3.68
C LEU A 86 -0.18 -10.39 5.10
N ALA A 87 -0.37 -9.55 6.13
CA ALA A 87 -0.40 -10.00 7.51
C ALA A 87 -1.54 -11.00 7.77
N LYS A 88 -2.74 -10.73 7.23
CA LYS A 88 -3.89 -11.63 7.35
C LYS A 88 -3.64 -12.98 6.67
N ARG A 89 -3.13 -12.99 5.42
CA ARG A 89 -2.81 -14.25 4.71
C ARG A 89 -1.68 -15.03 5.39
N ALA A 90 -0.73 -14.33 6.01
CA ALA A 90 0.32 -14.96 6.81
C ALA A 90 -0.17 -15.47 8.17
N GLY A 91 -1.42 -15.18 8.56
CA GLY A 91 -1.97 -15.56 9.87
C GLY A 91 -1.26 -14.86 11.04
N LYS A 92 -0.68 -13.67 10.82
CA LYS A 92 0.14 -12.95 11.81
C LYS A 92 -0.38 -11.53 12.01
N PRO A 93 -0.28 -10.95 13.22
CA PRO A 93 -0.37 -9.50 13.36
C PRO A 93 0.83 -8.85 12.63
N LEU A 94 0.63 -7.68 12.01
CA LEU A 94 1.64 -7.02 11.16
C LEU A 94 3.00 -6.85 11.86
N TRP A 95 3.02 -6.42 13.13
CA TRP A 95 4.27 -6.27 13.88
C TRP A 95 5.08 -7.57 13.96
N LYS A 96 4.40 -8.72 14.06
CA LYS A 96 5.05 -10.03 14.12
C LYS A 96 5.50 -10.47 12.74
N LEU A 97 4.72 -10.18 11.69
CA LEU A 97 5.14 -10.40 10.31
C LEU A 97 6.48 -9.70 10.04
N LEU A 98 6.60 -8.42 10.41
CA LEU A 98 7.82 -7.63 10.19
C LEU A 98 9.01 -8.13 11.00
N VAL A 99 8.81 -8.48 12.29
CA VAL A 99 9.89 -8.99 13.15
C VAL A 99 10.38 -10.39 12.72
N ASP A 100 9.54 -11.16 12.03
CA ASP A 100 9.90 -12.48 11.50
C ASP A 100 10.61 -12.40 10.13
N MET A 101 10.69 -11.23 9.50
CA MET A 101 11.38 -11.07 8.22
C MET A 101 12.90 -11.15 8.38
N PRO A 102 13.63 -11.72 7.40
CA PRO A 102 15.07 -11.58 7.32
C PRO A 102 15.48 -10.10 7.33
N PRO A 103 16.58 -9.72 7.99
CA PRO A 103 17.06 -8.33 8.00
C PRO A 103 17.27 -7.75 6.60
N GLU A 104 17.74 -8.56 5.66
CA GLU A 104 17.95 -8.15 4.26
C GLU A 104 16.62 -7.77 3.60
N ALA A 105 15.57 -8.55 3.83
CA ALA A 105 14.23 -8.27 3.32
C ALA A 105 13.64 -6.98 3.92
N LEU A 106 13.96 -6.65 5.19
CA LEU A 106 13.56 -5.38 5.80
C LEU A 106 14.30 -4.18 5.22
N VAL A 107 15.59 -4.33 4.94
CA VAL A 107 16.42 -3.29 4.30
C VAL A 107 15.92 -2.99 2.89
N ASP A 108 15.53 -4.01 2.14
CA ASP A 108 15.00 -3.86 0.77
C ASP A 108 13.66 -3.08 0.70
N LEU A 109 12.97 -2.89 1.83
CA LEU A 109 11.76 -2.05 1.92
C LEU A 109 12.08 -0.55 2.01
N VAL A 110 13.33 -0.19 2.28
CA VAL A 110 13.75 1.21 2.42
C VAL A 110 14.26 1.72 1.08
N ASP A 111 13.67 2.83 0.60
CA ASP A 111 14.14 3.54 -0.58
C ASP A 111 15.27 4.50 -0.16
N TYR A 112 16.49 4.27 -0.66
CA TYR A 112 17.72 5.01 -0.33
C TYR A 112 18.03 6.13 -1.33
#